data_AF-A0AAV2MWA7-F1
#
_entry.id   AF-A0AAV2MWA7-F1
#
_cell.length_a   1.000
_cell.length_b   1.000
_cell.length_c   1.000
_cell.angle_alpha   90.00
_cell.angle_beta   90.00
_cell.angle_gamma   90.00
#
_symmetry.space_group_name_H-M   'P 1'
#
loop_
_entity.id
_entity.type
_entity.pdbx_description
1 polymer ?
#
loop_
_entity_poly.entity_id
_entity_poly.type
_entity_poly.pdbx_seq_one_letter_code
_entity_poly.pdbx_strand_id
1 'polypeptide(L)'
;MGARFQIFRSPMRYDPHCAKEIVLACCCLHNMLRSQIVGRAMYTPPNFLDEEDVFGDGMRLGDWRNEPVQGIMNFVHQGGNRHANPALRLRNMWSAYFNTVGAVPWQRKMIQDRG
;
A
#
# COMPACT_ATOMS: atom_id res chain seq x y z
N MET A 1 -2.05 1.84 5.32
CA MET A 1 -2.74 2.90 6.10
C MET A 1 -3.36 2.41 7.42
N GLY A 2 -3.86 1.17 7.53
CA GLY A 2 -4.50 0.68 8.79
C GLY A 2 -3.63 0.63 10.04
N ALA A 3 -2.31 0.56 9.88
CA ALA A 3 -1.37 0.72 11.00
C ALA A 3 -1.47 2.12 11.65
N ARG A 4 -1.84 3.16 10.89
CA ARG A 4 -1.87 4.57 11.35
C ARG A 4 -3.27 5.13 11.54
N PHE A 5 -4.24 4.68 10.73
CA PHE A 5 -5.63 5.11 10.84
C PHE A 5 -6.51 3.94 11.23
N GLN A 6 -7.01 3.97 12.47
CA GLN A 6 -7.85 2.91 13.04
C GLN A 6 -9.16 2.72 12.26
N ILE A 7 -9.64 3.75 11.55
CA ILE A 7 -10.84 3.65 10.69
C ILE A 7 -10.72 2.55 9.62
N PHE A 8 -9.50 2.20 9.21
CA PHE A 8 -9.26 1.10 8.25
C PHE A 8 -9.04 -0.26 8.91
N ARG A 9 -9.05 -0.35 10.25
CA ARG A 9 -8.98 -1.64 10.96
C ARG A 9 -10.35 -2.34 11.01
N SER A 10 -11.43 -1.66 10.64
CA SER A 10 -12.77 -2.23 10.60
C SER A 10 -13.43 -2.01 9.23
N PRO A 11 -14.38 -2.87 8.81
CA PRO A 11 -15.19 -2.62 7.63
C PRO A 11 -15.89 -1.25 7.73
N MET A 12 -15.74 -0.44 6.70
CA MET A 12 -16.39 0.88 6.62
C MET A 12 -17.89 0.72 6.41
N ARG A 13 -18.69 1.18 7.38
CA ARG A 13 -20.17 1.23 7.30
C ARG A 13 -20.68 2.58 6.81
N TYR A 14 -19.97 3.18 5.85
CA TYR A 14 -20.32 4.46 5.24
C TYR A 14 -20.79 4.23 3.81
N ASP A 15 -21.57 5.16 3.27
CA ASP A 15 -21.90 5.11 1.86
C ASP A 15 -20.63 5.29 0.99
N PRO A 16 -20.62 4.84 -0.27
CA PRO A 16 -19.42 4.88 -1.12
C PRO A 16 -18.84 6.29 -1.33
N HIS A 17 -19.68 7.33 -1.32
CA HIS A 17 -19.24 8.70 -1.47
C HIS A 17 -18.51 9.17 -0.20
N CYS A 18 -19.10 9.01 0.98
CA CYS A 18 -18.42 9.34 2.24
C CYS A 18 -17.15 8.50 2.44
N ALA A 19 -17.18 7.20 2.12
CA ALA A 19 -16.01 6.35 2.21
C ALA A 19 -14.86 6.85 1.33
N LYS A 20 -15.17 7.34 0.11
CA LYS A 20 -14.18 7.96 -0.79
C LYS A 20 -13.57 9.22 -0.18
N GLU A 21 -14.39 10.11 0.39
CA GLU A 21 -13.90 11.33 1.03
C GLU A 21 -13.01 11.03 2.24
N ILE A 22 -13.40 10.08 3.09
CA ILE A 22 -12.59 9.60 4.22
C ILE A 22 -11.23 9.11 3.73
N VAL A 23 -11.20 8.26 2.71
CA VAL A 23 -9.95 7.73 2.15
C VAL A 23 -9.07 8.86 1.62
N LEU A 24 -9.64 9.81 0.88
CA LEU A 24 -8.90 10.96 0.35
C LEU A 24 -8.35 11.85 1.46
N ALA A 25 -9.14 12.15 2.49
CA ALA A 25 -8.69 12.92 3.66
C ALA A 25 -7.53 12.22 4.38
N CYS A 26 -7.62 10.90 4.59
CA CYS A 26 -6.53 10.10 5.16
C CYS A 26 -5.26 10.14 4.29
N CYS A 27 -5.40 10.05 2.95
CA CYS A 27 -4.27 10.18 2.02
C CYS A 27 -3.60 11.56 2.11
N CYS A 28 -4.40 12.63 2.12
CA CYS A 28 -3.88 14.00 2.25
C CYS A 28 -3.13 14.18 3.58
N LEU A 29 -3.71 13.71 4.69
CA LEU A 29 -3.10 13.78 6.01
C LEU A 29 -1.81 12.94 6.08
N HIS A 30 -1.81 11.72 5.52
CA HIS A 30 -0.62 10.87 5.42
C HIS A 30 0.51 11.58 4.69
N ASN A 31 0.21 12.18 3.54
CA ASN A 31 1.19 12.89 2.73
C ASN A 31 1.76 14.12 3.45
N MET A 32 0.89 14.89 4.11
CA MET A 32 1.28 16.05 4.92
C MET A 32 2.19 15.67 6.09
N LEU A 33 1.84 14.62 6.85
CA LEU A 33 2.64 14.17 7.99
C LEU A 33 4.01 13.65 7.54
N ARG A 34 4.10 13.08 6.33
CA ARG A 34 5.36 12.59 5.76
C ARG A 34 6.22 13.64 5.06
N SER A 35 5.66 14.79 4.70
CA SER A 35 6.41 15.86 4.04
C SER A 35 7.23 16.69 5.03
N GLN A 36 6.81 16.77 6.29
CA GLN A 36 7.52 17.47 7.36
C GLN A 36 8.58 16.56 7.99
N ILE A 37 9.80 17.08 8.25
CA ILE A 37 10.91 16.29 8.79
C ILE A 37 10.57 15.71 10.18
N VAL A 38 10.06 16.55 11.09
CA VAL A 38 9.65 16.14 12.44
C VAL A 38 8.42 15.23 12.39
N GLY A 39 7.44 15.58 11.57
CA GLY A 39 6.23 14.78 11.35
C GLY A 39 6.57 13.37 10.85
N ARG A 40 7.50 13.26 9.90
CA ARG A 40 7.95 11.99 9.32
C ARG A 40 8.59 11.10 10.38
N ALA A 41 9.50 11.62 11.19
CA ALA A 41 10.20 10.82 12.19
C ALA A 41 9.24 10.23 13.23
N MET A 42 8.19 10.95 13.62
CA MET A 42 7.18 10.44 14.56
C MET A 42 6.12 9.55 13.90
N TYR A 43 5.67 9.92 12.71
CA TYR A 43 4.58 9.24 12.01
C TYR A 43 5.04 7.99 11.25
N THR A 44 6.27 7.97 10.75
CA THR A 44 6.91 6.84 10.08
C THR A 44 8.36 6.77 10.57
N PRO A 45 8.59 6.25 11.79
CA PRO A 45 9.94 6.11 12.32
C PRO A 45 10.80 5.23 11.42
N PRO A 46 12.14 5.27 11.57
CA PRO A 46 13.04 4.41 10.80
C PRO A 46 12.59 2.95 10.87
N ASN A 47 12.70 2.23 9.75
CA ASN A 47 12.30 0.82 9.63
C ASN A 47 10.79 0.55 9.72
N PHE A 48 9.96 1.59 9.86
CA PHE A 48 8.51 1.38 9.92
C PHE A 48 7.93 0.96 8.57
N LEU A 49 8.42 1.54 7.48
CA LEU A 49 8.00 1.20 6.12
C LEU A 49 8.98 0.19 5.51
N ASP A 50 8.54 -0.44 4.44
CA ASP A 50 9.44 -1.26 3.66
C ASP A 50 10.49 -0.40 2.97
N GLU A 51 11.73 -0.84 3.03
CA GLU A 51 12.86 -0.15 2.43
C GLU A 51 13.62 -1.11 1.53
N GLU A 52 14.10 -0.59 0.40
CA GLU A 52 14.96 -1.33 -0.51
C GLU A 52 16.34 -1.48 0.14
N ASP A 53 16.84 -2.72 0.22
CA ASP A 53 18.23 -2.95 0.57
C ASP A 53 19.07 -2.81 -0.69
N VAL A 54 19.62 -1.61 -0.86
CA VAL A 54 20.44 -1.23 -2.03
C VAL A 54 21.71 -2.06 -2.15
N PHE A 55 22.18 -2.67 -1.05
CA PHE A 55 23.44 -3.44 -1.02
C PHE A 55 23.22 -4.95 -0.97
N GLY A 56 22.14 -5.41 -0.34
CA GLY A 56 21.81 -6.83 -0.19
C GLY A 56 20.89 -7.42 -1.27
N ASP A 57 20.56 -6.66 -2.34
CA ASP A 57 19.67 -7.10 -3.42
C ASP A 57 18.27 -7.56 -2.93
N GLY A 58 17.84 -7.08 -1.76
CA GLY A 58 16.65 -7.54 -1.04
C GLY A 58 15.71 -6.42 -0.60
N MET A 59 14.64 -6.79 0.12
CA MET A 59 13.67 -5.86 0.69
C MET A 59 13.69 -5.99 2.21
N ARG A 60 13.92 -4.87 2.90
CA ARG A 60 13.77 -4.83 4.34
C ARG A 60 12.29 -4.65 4.68
N LEU A 61 11.70 -5.66 5.29
CA LEU A 61 10.31 -5.63 5.72
C LEU A 61 10.14 -4.65 6.88
N GLY A 62 9.23 -3.69 6.73
CA GLY A 62 8.94 -2.69 7.74
C GLY A 62 8.09 -3.22 8.90
N ASP A 63 8.28 -2.58 10.05
CA ASP A 63 7.65 -2.92 11.34
C ASP A 63 6.12 -2.73 11.35
N TRP A 64 5.55 -2.04 10.36
CA TRP A 64 4.10 -1.86 10.23
C TRP A 64 3.31 -3.17 10.22
N ARG A 65 3.95 -4.31 9.92
CA ARG A 65 3.35 -5.66 9.99
C ARG A 65 3.18 -6.20 11.41
N ASN A 66 4.00 -5.73 12.34
CA ASN A 66 3.97 -6.13 13.75
C ASN A 66 2.95 -5.32 14.56
N GLU A 67 2.40 -4.25 13.97
CA GLU A 67 1.30 -3.51 14.56
C GLU A 67 0.09 -4.42 14.75
N PRO A 68 -0.56 -4.43 15.93
CA PRO A 68 -1.72 -5.25 16.19
C PRO A 68 -2.88 -4.78 15.31
N VAL A 69 -3.00 -5.37 14.12
CA VAL A 69 -4.17 -5.21 13.26
C VAL A 69 -5.26 -6.11 13.82
N GLN A 70 -5.98 -5.63 14.84
CA GLN A 70 -7.30 -6.16 15.16
C GLN A 70 -8.26 -5.71 14.06
N GLY A 71 -8.28 -6.46 12.95
CA GLY A 71 -9.36 -6.39 11.96
C GLY A 71 -8.88 -6.23 10.52
N ILE A 72 -9.16 -7.24 9.71
CA ILE A 72 -10.31 -7.43 8.81
C ILE A 72 -10.20 -8.93 8.52
N MET A 73 -11.21 -9.73 8.88
CA MET A 73 -11.21 -11.15 8.52
C MET A 73 -11.06 -11.25 7.00
N ASN A 74 -10.26 -12.21 6.51
CA ASN A 74 -10.15 -12.50 5.08
C ASN A 74 -11.56 -12.50 4.47
N PHE A 75 -11.88 -11.49 3.68
CA PHE A 75 -13.18 -11.45 3.02
C PHE A 75 -13.26 -12.70 2.14
N VAL A 76 -14.24 -13.55 2.42
CA VAL A 76 -14.58 -14.66 1.53
C VAL A 76 -14.83 -14.07 0.16
N HIS A 77 -14.25 -14.68 -0.88
CA HIS A 77 -14.29 -14.31 -2.29
C HIS A 77 -15.57 -13.54 -2.65
N GLN A 78 -15.48 -12.20 -2.72
CA GLN A 78 -16.57 -11.38 -3.25
C GLN A 78 -16.55 -11.54 -4.77
N GLY A 79 -17.49 -12.32 -5.30
CA GLY A 79 -17.61 -12.55 -6.73
C GLY A 79 -17.80 -11.23 -7.50
N GLY A 80 -17.07 -11.09 -8.62
CA GLY A 80 -17.45 -10.21 -9.72
C GLY A 80 -17.21 -8.70 -9.57
N ASN A 81 -16.07 -8.26 -9.03
CA ASN A 81 -15.67 -6.84 -9.09
C ASN A 81 -15.11 -6.45 -10.48
N ARG A 82 -15.96 -6.37 -11.50
CA ARG A 82 -15.54 -5.89 -12.83
C ARG A 82 -15.39 -4.37 -12.81
N HIS A 83 -14.13 -3.90 -12.72
CA HIS A 83 -13.81 -2.48 -12.90
C HIS A 83 -14.29 -1.97 -14.26
N ALA A 84 -14.64 -0.67 -14.34
CA ALA A 84 -14.98 -0.03 -15.59
C ALA A 84 -13.88 -0.25 -16.66
N ASN A 85 -14.27 -0.53 -17.90
CA ASN A 85 -13.35 -0.87 -18.99
C ASN A 85 -12.13 0.09 -19.14
N PRO A 86 -12.25 1.42 -18.92
CA PRO A 86 -11.08 2.32 -18.96
C PRO A 86 -10.05 2.06 -17.87
N ALA A 87 -10.48 1.79 -16.64
CA ALA A 87 -9.58 1.53 -15.52
C ALA A 87 -8.81 0.21 -15.72
N LEU A 88 -9.48 -0.80 -16.28
CA LEU A 88 -8.86 -2.07 -16.64
C LEU A 88 -7.75 -1.86 -17.69
N ARG A 89 -8.02 -1.04 -18.71
CA ARG A 89 -7.06 -0.71 -19.76
C ARG A 89 -5.84 0.01 -19.20
N LEU A 90 -6.04 1.01 -18.34
CA LEU A 90 -4.95 1.76 -17.71
C LEU A 90 -4.08 0.84 -16.84
N ARG A 91 -4.71 -0.02 -16.04
CA ARG A 91 -4.02 -1.03 -15.23
C ARG A 91 -3.16 -1.96 -16.09
N ASN A 92 -3.73 -2.50 -17.17
CA ASN A 92 -3.00 -3.41 -18.06
C ASN A 92 -1.84 -2.70 -18.76
N MET A 93 -2.03 -1.46 -19.20
CA MET A 93 -0.98 -0.66 -19.83
C MET A 93 0.19 -0.41 -18.89
N TRP A 94 -0.08 0.05 -17.66
CA TRP A 94 0.98 0.27 -16.66
C TRP A 94 1.64 -1.04 -16.25
N SER A 95 0.87 -2.11 -16.07
CA SER A 95 1.42 -3.43 -15.78
C SER A 95 2.39 -3.89 -16.88
N ALA A 96 2.02 -3.74 -18.15
CA ALA A 96 2.92 -4.07 -19.26
C ALA A 96 4.19 -3.20 -19.23
N TYR A 97 4.06 -1.89 -19.03
CA TYR A 97 5.19 -0.97 -18.97
C TYR A 97 6.18 -1.34 -17.85
N PHE A 98 5.71 -1.49 -16.61
CA PHE A 98 6.57 -1.77 -15.46
C PHE A 98 7.17 -3.18 -15.46
N ASN A 99 6.63 -4.11 -16.25
CA ASN A 99 7.21 -5.45 -16.43
C ASN A 99 8.09 -5.58 -17.68
N THR A 100 8.20 -4.53 -18.50
CA THR A 100 8.99 -4.54 -19.74
C THR A 100 9.96 -3.37 -19.79
N VAL A 101 9.59 -2.28 -20.47
CA VAL A 101 10.45 -1.12 -20.71
C VAL A 101 10.84 -0.41 -19.42
N GLY A 102 9.92 -0.34 -18.46
CA GLY A 102 10.14 0.24 -17.14
C GLY A 102 10.65 -0.78 -16.10
N ALA A 103 11.00 -2.00 -16.52
CA ALA A 103 11.48 -3.01 -15.58
C ALA A 103 12.91 -2.69 -15.13
N VAL A 104 13.15 -2.84 -13.83
CA VAL A 104 14.46 -2.58 -13.21
C VAL A 104 15.13 -3.90 -12.80
N PRO A 105 16.47 -4.01 -12.88
CA PRO A 105 17.18 -5.29 -12.73
C PRO A 105 16.87 -6.06 -11.43
N TRP A 106 16.59 -5.34 -10.34
CA TRP A 106 16.33 -5.92 -9.02
C TRP A 106 14.90 -6.47 -8.85
N GLN A 107 13.92 -6.07 -9.67
CA GLN A 107 12.52 -6.51 -9.51
C GLN A 107 12.35 -8.02 -9.58
N ARG A 108 13.13 -8.69 -10.42
CA ARG A 108 13.06 -10.16 -10.57
C ARG A 108 13.67 -10.90 -9.37
N LYS A 109 14.68 -10.30 -8.74
CA LYS A 109 15.33 -10.86 -7.54
C LYS A 109 14.37 -10.84 -6.35
N MET A 110 13.52 -9.81 -6.24
CA MET A 110 12.48 -9.73 -5.21
C MET A 110 11.42 -10.85 -5.25
N ILE A 111 11.26 -11.54 -6.39
CA ILE A 111 10.27 -12.62 -6.55
C ILE A 111 10.91 -14.00 -6.30
N GLN A 112 12.22 -14.13 -6.49
CA GLN A 112 12.92 -15.43 -6.44
C GLN A 112 13.25 -15.92 -5.02
N ASP A 113 13.15 -15.07 -4.00
CA ASP A 113 13.51 -15.41 -2.61
C ASP A 113 12.38 -16.11 -1.80
N ARG A 114 11.48 -16.82 -2.49
CA ARG A 114 10.41 -17.64 -1.87
C ARG A 114 10.56 -19.14 -2.22
N GLY A 115 11.79 -19.64 -2.18
CA GLY A 115 12.11 -21.07 -2.18
C GLY A 115 11.96 -21.67 -0.80
#